data_AF-A0A1P8KFN8-F1
#
_entry.id   AF-A0A1P8KFN8-F1
#
_cell.length_a   1.000
_cell.length_b   1.000
_cell.length_c   1.000
_cell.angle_alpha   90.00
_cell.angle_beta   90.00
_cell.angle_gamma   90.00
#
_symmetry.space_group_name_H-M   'P 1'
#
loop_
_entity.id
_entity.type
_entity.pdbx_description
1 polymer ?
#
loop_
_entity_poly.entity_id
_entity_poly.type
_entity_poly.pdbx_seq_one_letter_code
_entity_poly.pdbx_strand_id
1 'polypeptide(L)'
;MITSSPAFVVPVPLDKSYRLLNHGPTVLVSSAHQGRTNVMAAAWSCPLDFNPPKVTVVIDKATYTRELVEASGMFVLNLPTRAIAAQTLALGTESAKEVSNKLDKHQVKTFQASECEAPLVEGCAGWLVCKVVPEPHNQATYDLFIGEVIAAYADERVFSAGHWHFDGQPDALRTLHYVAGGQFYVTGESLQVAA
;
A
#
# COMPACT_ATOMS: atom_id res chain seq x y z
N MET A 1 -4.68 3.37 -16.45
CA MET A 1 -6.11 3.19 -16.82
C MET A 1 -6.90 2.83 -15.57
N ILE A 2 -8.01 3.54 -15.31
CA ILE A 2 -8.91 3.24 -14.17
C ILE A 2 -9.89 2.13 -14.57
N THR A 3 -10.00 1.09 -13.75
CA THR A 3 -10.88 -0.05 -13.95
C THR A 3 -11.97 -0.11 -12.87
N SER A 4 -13.00 -0.92 -13.10
CA SER A 4 -13.94 -1.30 -12.05
C SER A 4 -13.23 -2.11 -10.96
N SER A 5 -13.65 -1.95 -9.71
CA SER A 5 -13.13 -2.77 -8.61
C SER A 5 -13.25 -4.28 -8.94
N PRO A 6 -12.16 -5.07 -8.81
CA PRO A 6 -12.23 -6.51 -9.05
C PRO A 6 -13.19 -7.21 -8.10
N ALA A 7 -13.90 -8.23 -8.57
CA ALA A 7 -14.97 -8.91 -7.80
C ALA A 7 -14.50 -9.57 -6.49
N PHE A 8 -13.20 -9.90 -6.38
CA PHE A 8 -12.60 -10.51 -5.18
C PHE A 8 -12.18 -9.47 -4.11
N VAL A 9 -12.34 -8.17 -4.39
CA VAL A 9 -11.98 -7.11 -3.44
C VAL A 9 -13.16 -6.89 -2.50
N VAL A 10 -12.95 -7.19 -1.22
CA VAL A 10 -13.97 -7.06 -0.17
C VAL A 10 -13.54 -6.07 0.90
N PRO A 11 -14.49 -5.35 1.53
CA PRO A 11 -14.18 -4.46 2.64
C PRO A 11 -13.67 -5.25 3.85
N VAL A 12 -12.72 -4.67 4.57
CA VAL A 12 -12.17 -5.19 5.83
C VAL A 12 -12.66 -4.32 6.98
N PRO A 13 -13.22 -4.90 8.06
CA PRO A 13 -13.56 -4.14 9.27
C PRO A 13 -12.37 -3.33 9.79
N LEU A 14 -12.59 -2.05 10.11
CA LEU A 14 -11.50 -1.14 10.50
C LEU A 14 -10.73 -1.62 11.73
N ASP A 15 -11.41 -2.24 12.69
CA ASP A 15 -10.82 -2.86 13.91
C ASP A 15 -9.98 -4.12 13.61
N LYS A 16 -9.91 -4.55 12.35
CA LYS A 16 -9.10 -5.68 11.85
C LYS A 16 -8.11 -5.26 10.76
N SER A 17 -8.19 -4.02 10.27
CA SER A 17 -7.36 -3.49 9.17
C SER A 17 -5.86 -3.59 9.43
N TYR A 18 -5.42 -3.35 10.68
CA TYR A 18 -4.01 -3.44 11.09
C TYR A 18 -3.37 -4.81 10.77
N ARG A 19 -4.18 -5.88 10.77
CA ARG A 19 -3.72 -7.25 10.47
C ARG A 19 -3.21 -7.41 9.05
N LEU A 20 -3.62 -6.54 8.12
CA LEU A 20 -3.07 -6.54 6.77
C LEU A 20 -1.56 -6.24 6.77
N LEU A 21 -1.06 -5.41 7.69
CA LEU A 21 0.34 -5.01 7.75
C LEU A 21 1.17 -5.72 8.83
N ASN A 22 0.56 -6.51 9.71
CA ASN A 22 1.24 -7.10 10.86
C ASN A 22 2.46 -7.97 10.53
N HIS A 23 2.46 -8.63 9.37
CA HIS A 23 3.59 -9.46 8.94
C HIS A 23 4.68 -8.65 8.22
N GLY A 24 4.56 -7.32 8.17
CA GLY A 24 5.59 -6.39 7.69
C GLY A 24 5.84 -6.35 6.18
N PRO A 25 4.82 -6.44 5.30
CA PRO A 25 5.05 -6.40 3.86
C PRO A 25 5.56 -5.02 3.42
N THR A 26 6.36 -5.00 2.35
CA THR A 26 6.56 -3.80 1.54
C THR A 26 5.23 -3.33 0.97
N VAL A 27 5.03 -2.01 0.91
CA VAL A 27 3.82 -1.40 0.37
C VAL A 27 4.12 -0.54 -0.86
N LEU A 28 3.10 -0.30 -1.66
CA LEU A 28 3.04 0.82 -2.60
C LEU A 28 2.23 1.95 -1.97
N VAL A 29 2.77 3.17 -1.98
CA VAL A 29 2.08 4.38 -1.55
C VAL A 29 1.55 5.09 -2.78
N SER A 30 0.24 5.24 -2.86
CA SER A 30 -0.42 6.02 -3.90
C SER A 30 -1.12 7.25 -3.34
N SER A 31 -1.15 8.33 -4.12
CA SER A 31 -1.84 9.58 -3.77
C SER A 31 -2.26 10.33 -5.04
N ALA A 32 -3.20 11.26 -4.89
CA ALA A 32 -3.75 12.05 -5.98
C ALA A 32 -4.04 13.48 -5.52
N HIS A 33 -3.77 14.46 -6.39
CA HIS A 33 -4.15 15.85 -6.18
C HIS A 33 -4.26 16.60 -7.51
N GLN A 34 -5.39 17.30 -7.72
CA GLN A 34 -5.65 18.10 -8.95
C GLN A 34 -5.47 17.30 -10.24
N GLY A 35 -6.08 16.10 -10.31
CA GLY A 35 -6.02 15.22 -11.48
C GLY A 35 -4.66 14.57 -11.73
N ARG A 36 -3.66 14.81 -10.86
CA ARG A 36 -2.36 14.15 -10.91
C ARG A 36 -2.35 13.00 -9.92
N THR A 37 -1.82 11.86 -10.33
CA THR A 37 -1.75 10.65 -9.50
C THR A 37 -0.35 10.05 -9.58
N ASN A 38 0.12 9.42 -8.50
CA ASN A 38 1.37 8.68 -8.53
C ASN A 38 1.33 7.49 -7.58
N VAL A 39 2.26 6.57 -7.81
CA VAL A 39 2.54 5.42 -6.95
C VAL A 39 4.05 5.32 -6.74
N MET A 40 4.50 5.08 -5.51
CA MET A 40 5.90 4.73 -5.19
C MET A 40 5.93 3.47 -4.31
N ALA A 41 7.08 2.80 -4.20
CA ALA A 41 7.27 1.75 -3.20
C ALA A 41 7.79 2.33 -1.88
N ALA A 42 7.37 1.73 -0.76
CA ALA A 42 7.90 2.02 0.57
C ALA A 42 8.03 0.70 1.35
N ALA A 43 9.24 0.38 1.81
CA ALA A 43 9.45 -0.72 2.73
C ALA A 43 9.25 -0.28 4.19
N TRP A 44 9.42 1.00 4.48
CA TRP A 44 9.31 1.56 5.83
C TRP A 44 7.88 2.00 6.13
N SER A 45 7.03 1.01 6.41
CA SER A 45 5.65 1.19 6.85
C SER A 45 5.31 0.21 7.98
N CYS A 46 4.47 0.62 8.93
CA CYS A 46 4.14 -0.19 10.10
C CYS A 46 2.73 0.14 10.62
N PRO A 47 1.95 -0.82 11.15
CA PRO A 47 0.79 -0.48 11.97
C PRO A 47 1.23 0.31 13.21
N LEU A 48 0.44 1.31 13.61
CA LEU A 48 0.70 2.19 14.76
C LEU A 48 -0.31 2.00 15.88
N ASP A 49 -1.59 1.78 15.55
CA ASP A 49 -2.68 1.72 16.51
C ASP A 49 -3.82 0.82 16.02
N PHE A 50 -4.66 0.33 16.94
CA PHE A 50 -5.75 -0.60 16.65
C PHE A 50 -7.10 0.11 16.44
N ASN A 51 -7.45 1.10 17.27
CA ASN A 51 -8.77 1.74 17.24
C ASN A 51 -8.75 3.19 17.79
N PRO A 52 -8.88 4.25 16.94
CA PRO A 52 -9.00 4.15 15.49
C PRO A 52 -7.67 3.66 14.88
N PRO A 53 -7.73 2.78 13.85
CA PRO A 53 -6.54 2.19 13.26
C PRO A 53 -5.64 3.26 12.64
N LYS A 54 -4.34 3.17 12.94
CA LYS A 54 -3.32 4.08 12.39
C LYS A 54 -2.15 3.30 11.83
N VAL A 55 -1.46 3.91 10.87
CA VAL A 55 -0.23 3.41 10.27
C VAL A 55 0.82 4.51 10.26
N THR A 56 2.08 4.10 10.24
CA THR A 56 3.21 4.97 9.88
C THR A 56 3.74 4.59 8.51
N VAL A 57 4.25 5.57 7.78
CA VAL A 57 5.04 5.37 6.57
C VAL A 57 6.06 6.49 6.42
N VAL A 58 7.29 6.15 6.03
CA VAL A 58 8.32 7.15 5.71
C VAL A 58 8.22 7.50 4.23
N ILE A 59 8.08 8.79 3.93
CA ILE A 59 7.95 9.31 2.56
C ILE A 59 8.99 10.42 2.36
N ASP A 60 10.06 10.10 1.65
CA ASP A 60 11.21 10.98 1.44
C ASP A 60 10.84 12.29 0.70
N LYS A 61 11.48 13.40 1.10
CA LYS A 61 11.28 14.78 0.55
C LYS A 61 11.49 14.89 -0.95
N ALA A 62 12.34 14.05 -1.55
CA ALA A 62 12.60 14.06 -2.97
C ALA A 62 11.46 13.44 -3.79
N THR A 63 10.58 12.65 -3.16
CA THR A 63 9.56 11.89 -3.89
C THR A 63 8.43 12.77 -4.41
N TYR A 64 7.93 12.45 -5.61
CA TYR A 64 6.72 13.09 -6.13
C TYR A 64 5.48 12.74 -5.31
N THR A 65 5.44 11.52 -4.75
CA THR A 65 4.32 11.08 -3.92
C THR A 65 4.15 11.96 -2.69
N ARG A 66 5.24 12.39 -2.04
CA ARG A 66 5.14 13.31 -0.90
C ARG A 66 4.40 14.60 -1.23
N GLU A 67 4.69 15.22 -2.38
CA GLU A 67 4.01 16.44 -2.81
C GLU A 67 2.48 16.22 -2.93
N LEU A 68 2.08 15.07 -3.47
CA LEU A 68 0.65 14.72 -3.57
C LEU A 68 0.02 14.43 -2.21
N VAL A 69 0.74 13.75 -1.30
CA VAL A 69 0.27 13.43 0.05
C VAL A 69 0.10 14.71 0.88
N GLU A 70 1.07 15.61 0.85
CA GLU A 70 1.00 16.90 1.57
C GLU A 70 -0.10 17.79 1.00
N ALA A 71 -0.30 17.80 -0.33
CA ALA A 71 -1.33 18.63 -0.96
C ALA A 71 -2.77 18.08 -0.79
N SER A 72 -2.94 16.77 -0.76
CA SER A 72 -4.26 16.13 -0.63
C SER A 72 -4.66 15.79 0.81
N GLY A 73 -3.69 15.60 1.69
CA GLY A 73 -3.91 15.02 3.01
C GLY A 73 -4.33 13.54 2.97
N MET A 74 -4.18 12.86 1.83
CA MET A 74 -4.64 11.48 1.61
C MET A 74 -3.56 10.61 0.95
N PHE A 75 -3.51 9.35 1.36
CA PHE A 75 -2.70 8.32 0.69
C PHE A 75 -3.34 6.95 0.83
N VAL A 76 -2.93 6.00 -0.01
CA VAL A 76 -3.31 4.60 0.11
C VAL A 76 -2.07 3.75 0.25
N LEU A 77 -2.05 2.84 1.22
CA LEU A 77 -1.05 1.76 1.29
C LEU A 77 -1.62 0.53 0.57
N ASN A 78 -0.97 0.10 -0.49
CA ASN A 78 -1.34 -1.06 -1.28
C ASN A 78 -0.30 -2.15 -1.02
N LEU A 79 -0.72 -3.39 -0.77
CA LEU A 79 0.18 -4.50 -0.41
C LEU A 79 0.50 -5.32 -1.66
N PRO A 80 1.58 -5.02 -2.42
CA PRO A 80 1.92 -5.70 -3.66
C PRO A 80 2.20 -7.18 -3.44
N THR A 81 1.75 -7.97 -4.41
CA THR A 81 1.99 -9.41 -4.46
C THR A 81 3.18 -9.75 -5.35
N ARG A 82 3.62 -11.01 -5.28
CA ARG A 82 4.66 -11.57 -6.16
C ARG A 82 4.37 -11.34 -7.64
N ALA A 83 3.10 -11.36 -8.05
CA ALA A 83 2.69 -11.14 -9.44
C ALA A 83 3.14 -9.79 -10.00
N ILE A 84 3.23 -8.75 -9.16
CA ILE A 84 3.60 -7.39 -9.55
C ILE A 84 4.96 -6.95 -8.98
N ALA A 85 5.85 -7.90 -8.67
CA ALA A 85 7.16 -7.60 -8.07
C ALA A 85 8.05 -6.71 -8.95
N ALA A 86 8.11 -6.98 -10.25
CA ALA A 86 8.87 -6.16 -11.19
C ALA A 86 8.32 -4.71 -11.27
N GLN A 87 6.99 -4.55 -11.28
CA GLN A 87 6.34 -3.24 -11.23
C GLN A 87 6.63 -2.54 -9.90
N THR A 88 6.61 -3.27 -8.78
CA THR A 88 6.90 -2.73 -7.45
C THR A 88 8.31 -2.14 -7.38
N LEU A 89 9.31 -2.88 -7.88
CA LEU A 89 10.68 -2.40 -7.97
C LEU A 89 10.79 -1.15 -8.86
N ALA A 90 10.18 -1.18 -10.04
CA ALA A 90 10.23 -0.07 -10.98
C ALA A 90 9.58 1.20 -10.42
N LEU A 91 8.45 1.08 -9.73
CA LEU A 91 7.75 2.21 -9.11
C LEU A 91 8.51 2.82 -7.93
N GLY A 92 9.32 2.03 -7.23
CA GLY A 92 10.24 2.49 -6.19
C GLY A 92 11.55 3.09 -6.73
N THR A 93 11.93 2.75 -7.96
CA THR A 93 13.18 3.21 -8.59
C THR A 93 12.99 4.49 -9.41
N GLU A 94 11.89 4.61 -10.14
CA GLU A 94 11.63 5.75 -11.02
C GLU A 94 10.79 6.83 -10.33
N SER A 95 11.26 8.08 -10.41
CA SER A 95 10.51 9.24 -9.93
C SER A 95 9.58 9.79 -11.01
N ALA A 96 8.33 10.09 -10.64
CA ALA A 96 7.39 10.75 -11.54
C ALA A 96 7.74 12.22 -11.81
N LYS A 97 8.72 12.79 -11.09
CA LYS A 97 9.32 14.10 -11.45
C LYS A 97 10.09 14.03 -12.77
N GLU A 98 10.66 12.87 -13.08
CA GLU A 98 11.49 12.63 -14.26
C GLU A 98 10.72 11.90 -15.36
N VAL A 99 9.84 10.97 -14.96
CA VAL A 99 9.02 10.16 -15.86
C VAL A 99 7.55 10.45 -15.60
N SER A 100 7.00 11.49 -16.24
CA SER A 100 5.63 11.95 -15.98
C SER A 100 4.55 10.91 -16.30
N ASN A 101 4.81 10.00 -17.25
CA ASN A 101 3.93 8.88 -17.63
C ASN A 101 4.32 7.55 -16.93
N LYS A 102 4.96 7.60 -15.76
CA LYS A 102 5.48 6.41 -15.05
C LYS A 102 4.48 5.26 -14.93
N LEU A 103 3.23 5.56 -14.56
CA LEU A 103 2.21 4.53 -14.37
C LEU A 103 1.84 3.83 -15.69
N ASP A 104 1.72 4.58 -16.79
CA ASP A 104 1.44 4.01 -18.10
C ASP A 104 2.63 3.22 -18.65
N LYS A 105 3.85 3.75 -18.48
CA LYS A 105 5.10 3.06 -18.86
C LYS A 105 5.20 1.67 -18.24
N HIS A 106 4.84 1.54 -16.97
CA HIS A 106 4.85 0.26 -16.23
C HIS A 106 3.50 -0.46 -16.25
N GLN A 107 2.56 -0.04 -17.09
CA GLN A 107 1.24 -0.65 -17.28
C GLN A 107 0.50 -0.89 -15.95
N VAL A 108 0.62 0.07 -15.03
CA VAL A 108 -0.02 -0.01 -13.71
C VAL A 108 -1.53 0.13 -13.90
N LYS A 109 -2.25 -0.93 -13.57
CA LYS A 109 -3.70 -0.94 -13.53
C LYS A 109 -4.17 -0.52 -12.15
N THR A 110 -5.23 0.27 -12.12
CA THR A 110 -5.73 0.88 -10.89
C THR A 110 -7.23 0.91 -10.89
N PHE A 111 -7.85 0.80 -9.72
CA PHE A 111 -9.26 1.12 -9.49
C PHE A 111 -9.35 2.21 -8.44
N GLN A 112 -10.56 2.71 -8.16
CA GLN A 112 -10.78 3.75 -7.15
C GLN A 112 -11.69 3.26 -6.04
N ALA A 113 -11.45 3.76 -4.82
CA ALA A 113 -12.35 3.65 -3.69
C ALA A 113 -13.21 4.92 -3.62
N SER A 114 -14.38 4.85 -2.98
CA SER A 114 -15.29 5.99 -2.83
C SER A 114 -14.76 7.07 -1.88
N GLU A 115 -13.80 6.73 -1.03
CA GLU A 115 -13.32 7.52 0.10
C GLU A 115 -12.16 8.45 -0.27
N CYS A 116 -11.52 8.27 -1.43
CA CYS A 116 -10.40 9.10 -1.87
C CYS A 116 -10.19 9.10 -3.39
N GLU A 117 -9.54 10.14 -3.91
CA GLU A 117 -9.13 10.21 -5.33
C GLU A 117 -7.91 9.34 -5.64
N ALA A 118 -7.13 8.98 -4.62
CA ALA A 118 -5.91 8.19 -4.76
C ALA A 118 -6.22 6.80 -5.35
N PRO A 119 -5.45 6.34 -6.35
CA PRO A 119 -5.72 5.07 -7.01
C PRO A 119 -5.35 3.88 -6.12
N LEU A 120 -6.18 2.84 -6.13
CA LEU A 120 -5.88 1.53 -5.58
C LEU A 120 -5.23 0.68 -6.68
N VAL A 121 -4.08 0.08 -6.39
CA VAL A 121 -3.28 -0.66 -7.38
C VAL A 121 -3.80 -2.09 -7.53
N GLU A 122 -4.13 -2.52 -8.76
CA GLU A 122 -4.47 -3.91 -9.03
C GLU A 122 -3.26 -4.83 -8.85
N GLY A 123 -3.50 -6.09 -8.48
CA GLY A 123 -2.44 -7.05 -8.18
C GLY A 123 -1.85 -6.92 -6.77
N CYS A 124 -2.39 -6.02 -5.95
CA CYS A 124 -2.18 -6.02 -4.50
C CYS A 124 -3.14 -6.98 -3.79
N ALA A 125 -2.76 -7.43 -2.60
CA ALA A 125 -3.59 -8.31 -1.74
C ALA A 125 -4.40 -7.54 -0.69
N GLY A 126 -4.08 -6.26 -0.47
CA GLY A 126 -4.72 -5.40 0.52
C GLY A 126 -4.52 -3.93 0.21
N TRP A 127 -5.46 -3.11 0.67
CA TRP A 127 -5.49 -1.66 0.48
C TRP A 127 -5.97 -0.97 1.76
N LEU A 128 -5.23 0.04 2.21
CA LEU A 128 -5.57 0.87 3.36
C LEU A 128 -5.67 2.32 2.89
N VAL A 129 -6.89 2.87 2.90
CA VAL A 129 -7.13 4.27 2.58
C VAL A 129 -6.89 5.09 3.84
N CYS A 130 -5.93 6.01 3.77
CA CYS A 130 -5.42 6.73 4.91
C CYS A 130 -5.61 8.24 4.76
N LYS A 131 -6.09 8.86 5.84
CA LYS A 131 -6.07 10.31 6.02
C LYS A 131 -4.85 10.70 6.85
N VAL A 132 -4.07 11.67 6.39
CA VAL A 132 -2.89 12.15 7.10
C VAL A 132 -3.31 12.76 8.45
N VAL A 133 -2.65 12.31 9.52
CA VAL A 133 -2.66 12.97 10.82
C VAL A 133 -1.57 14.03 10.80
N PRO A 134 -1.89 15.34 10.91
CA PRO A 134 -0.88 16.39 10.82
C PRO A 134 0.10 16.34 11.99
N GLU A 135 1.34 15.97 11.70
CA GLU A 135 2.46 15.94 12.65
C GLU A 135 3.69 16.63 12.01
N PRO A 136 3.69 17.97 11.90
CA PRO A 136 4.70 18.69 11.12
C PRO A 136 6.14 18.43 11.57
N HIS A 137 6.36 18.24 12.87
CA HIS A 137 7.68 17.90 13.39
C HIS A 137 8.18 16.55 12.86
N ASN A 138 7.32 15.52 12.86
CA ASN A 138 7.66 14.18 12.37
C ASN A 138 7.92 14.21 10.86
N GLN A 139 7.03 14.87 10.12
CA GLN A 139 7.10 15.02 8.66
C GLN A 139 8.36 15.81 8.23
N ALA A 140 8.76 16.82 8.98
CA ALA A 140 9.94 17.63 8.67
C ALA A 140 11.25 16.97 9.10
N THR A 141 11.29 16.35 10.28
CA THR A 141 12.54 15.85 10.89
C THR A 141 12.88 14.43 10.44
N TYR A 142 11.86 13.58 10.29
CA TYR A 142 12.04 12.14 10.07
C TYR A 142 11.39 11.63 8.77
N ASP A 143 10.76 12.53 8.01
CA ASP A 143 9.96 12.19 6.83
C ASP A 143 8.85 11.17 7.14
N LEU A 144 8.43 11.15 8.41
CA LEU A 144 7.51 10.19 8.97
C LEU A 144 6.09 10.74 8.92
N PHE A 145 5.23 10.03 8.20
CA PHE A 145 3.80 10.31 8.13
C PHE A 145 3.03 9.34 9.02
N ILE A 146 2.04 9.88 9.73
CA ILE A 146 1.02 9.09 10.41
C ILE A 146 -0.27 9.20 9.58
N GLY A 147 -0.90 8.07 9.32
CA GLY A 147 -2.21 8.01 8.66
C GLY A 147 -3.25 7.30 9.50
N GLU A 148 -4.42 7.90 9.66
CA GLU A 148 -5.61 7.22 10.16
C GLU A 148 -6.25 6.43 9.02
N VAL A 149 -6.47 5.13 9.21
CA VAL A 149 -7.11 4.27 8.21
C VAL A 149 -8.62 4.51 8.29
N ILE A 150 -9.17 5.07 7.21
CA ILE A 150 -10.61 5.40 7.11
C ILE A 150 -11.40 4.36 6.31
N ALA A 151 -10.71 3.57 5.48
CA ALA A 151 -11.28 2.42 4.78
C ALA A 151 -10.19 1.37 4.55
N ALA A 152 -10.58 0.10 4.52
CA ALA A 152 -9.67 -1.00 4.26
C ALA A 152 -10.34 -2.04 3.36
N TYR A 153 -9.58 -2.62 2.46
CA TYR A 153 -10.02 -3.63 1.51
C TYR A 153 -8.97 -4.73 1.41
N ALA A 154 -9.40 -5.93 1.02
CA ALA A 154 -8.49 -7.03 0.76
C ALA A 154 -8.98 -7.96 -0.34
N ASP A 155 -8.04 -8.71 -0.90
CA ASP A 155 -8.34 -9.82 -1.79
C ASP A 155 -8.83 -11.01 -0.96
N GLU A 156 -10.12 -11.33 -1.08
CA GLU A 156 -10.78 -12.33 -0.23
C GLU A 156 -10.21 -13.74 -0.39
N ARG A 157 -9.46 -13.99 -1.48
CA ARG A 157 -8.79 -15.27 -1.74
C ARG A 157 -7.60 -15.53 -0.79
N VAL A 158 -7.04 -14.47 -0.20
CA VAL A 158 -5.88 -14.56 0.70
C VAL A 158 -6.08 -13.83 2.03
N PHE A 159 -7.08 -12.96 2.16
CA PHE A 159 -7.45 -12.35 3.43
C PHE A 159 -8.96 -12.29 3.61
N SER A 160 -9.48 -13.02 4.60
CA SER A 160 -10.91 -13.10 4.88
C SER A 160 -11.13 -13.38 6.37
N ALA A 161 -12.30 -12.98 6.89
CA ALA A 161 -12.62 -13.07 8.32
C ALA A 161 -11.52 -12.50 9.25
N GLY A 162 -10.78 -11.49 8.78
CA GLY A 162 -9.69 -10.85 9.52
C GLY A 162 -8.39 -11.66 9.61
N HIS A 163 -8.15 -12.65 8.76
CA HIS A 163 -6.95 -13.49 8.78
C HIS A 163 -6.37 -13.74 7.38
N TRP A 164 -5.04 -13.81 7.32
CA TRP A 164 -4.29 -14.25 6.13
C TRP A 164 -4.39 -15.76 5.96
N HIS A 165 -4.53 -16.21 4.71
CA HIS A 165 -4.57 -17.62 4.33
C HIS A 165 -3.86 -17.83 2.99
N PHE A 166 -2.54 -17.62 2.99
CA PHE A 166 -1.69 -17.81 1.81
C PHE A 166 -1.45 -19.29 1.46
N ASP A 167 -1.58 -20.19 2.43
CA ASP A 167 -1.30 -21.60 2.21
C ASP A 167 -2.42 -22.25 1.39
N GLY A 168 -2.02 -23.05 0.40
CA GLY A 168 -2.93 -23.60 -0.61
C GLY A 168 -3.33 -22.62 -1.72
N GLN A 169 -2.94 -21.34 -1.64
CA GLN A 169 -3.16 -20.35 -2.68
C GLN A 169 -1.95 -20.24 -3.63
N PRO A 170 -2.15 -19.72 -4.87
CA PRO A 170 -1.04 -19.47 -5.77
C PRO A 170 -0.02 -18.51 -5.16
N ASP A 171 1.26 -18.88 -5.25
CA ASP A 171 2.41 -18.05 -4.81
C ASP A 171 2.41 -16.63 -5.38
N ALA A 172 1.77 -16.45 -6.54
CA ALA A 172 1.57 -15.16 -7.17
C ALA A 172 0.87 -14.14 -6.25
N LEU A 173 0.07 -14.58 -5.28
CA LEU A 173 -0.69 -13.74 -4.35
C LEU A 173 0.07 -13.42 -3.05
N ARG A 174 1.25 -14.02 -2.81
CA ARG A 174 2.04 -13.76 -1.60
C ARG A 174 2.59 -12.35 -1.63
N THR A 175 2.52 -11.63 -0.50
CA THR A 175 3.06 -10.27 -0.37
C THR A 175 4.58 -10.24 -0.41
N LEU A 176 5.14 -9.12 -0.82
CA LEU A 176 6.58 -8.88 -0.93
C LEU A 176 7.20 -8.29 0.34
N HIS A 177 8.45 -8.63 0.60
CA HIS A 177 9.28 -8.14 1.70
C HIS A 177 10.66 -7.75 1.14
N TYR A 178 10.85 -6.45 0.89
CA TYR A 178 12.06 -5.92 0.28
C TYR A 178 13.29 -6.05 1.19
N VAL A 179 14.44 -6.30 0.58
CA VAL A 179 15.74 -6.34 1.27
C VAL A 179 16.65 -5.24 0.72
N ALA A 180 17.09 -5.37 -0.53
CA ALA A 180 17.98 -4.42 -1.20
C ALA A 180 18.07 -4.68 -2.71
N GLY A 181 18.38 -3.64 -3.48
CA GLY A 181 18.53 -3.72 -4.94
C GLY A 181 17.23 -4.17 -5.61
N GLY A 182 17.26 -5.36 -6.22
CA GLY A 182 16.07 -5.99 -6.80
C GLY A 182 15.56 -7.21 -6.03
N GLN A 183 16.08 -7.46 -4.82
CA GLN A 183 15.78 -8.66 -4.06
C GLN A 183 14.65 -8.44 -3.05
N PHE A 184 13.68 -9.34 -3.10
CA PHE A 184 12.56 -9.44 -2.17
C PHE A 184 12.50 -10.88 -1.64
N TYR A 185 12.01 -11.05 -0.43
CA TYR A 185 11.37 -12.29 0.01
C TYR A 185 9.87 -12.20 -0.25
N VAL A 186 9.22 -13.36 -0.36
CA VAL A 186 7.75 -13.46 -0.30
C VAL A 186 7.35 -13.97 1.08
N THR A 187 6.15 -13.65 1.53
CA THR A 187 5.59 -14.24 2.77
C THR A 187 5.72 -15.77 2.73
N GLY A 188 6.26 -16.35 3.79
CA GLY A 188 6.57 -17.78 3.88
C GLY A 188 5.40 -18.66 4.35
N GLU A 189 5.75 -19.85 4.82
CA GLU A 189 4.85 -20.84 5.41
C GLU A 189 4.17 -20.31 6.69
N SER A 190 2.88 -20.62 6.88
CA SER A 190 2.21 -20.33 8.14
C SER A 190 2.66 -21.30 9.24
N LEU A 191 3.03 -20.75 10.39
CA LEU A 191 3.21 -21.51 11.63
C LEU A 191 2.12 -21.12 12.63
N GLN A 192 1.37 -22.10 13.12
CA GLN A 192 0.38 -21.91 14.18
C GLN A 192 0.93 -22.43 15.50
N VAL A 193 0.92 -21.58 16.53
CA VAL A 193 1.33 -21.93 17.90
C VAL A 193 0.09 -21.89 18.78
N ALA A 194 -0.09 -22.90 19.64
CA ALA A 194 -1.16 -22.89 20.62
C ALA A 194 -0.96 -21.72 21.60
N ALA A 195 -2.03 -20.99 21.87
CA ALA A 195 -2.05 -19.90 22.84
C ALA A 195 -1.96 -20.42 24.29
#